data_AF-A0A2A3MQB0-F1
#
_entry.id   AF-A0A2A3MQB0-F1
#
_cell.length_a   1.000
_cell.length_b   1.000
_cell.length_c   1.000
_cell.angle_alpha   90.00
_cell.angle_beta   90.00
_cell.angle_gamma   90.00
#
_symmetry.space_group_name_H-M   'P 1'
#
loop_
_entity.id
_entity.type
_entity.pdbx_description
1 polymer ?
#
loop_
_entity_poly.entity_id
_entity_poly.type
_entity_poly.pdbx_seq_one_letter_code
_entity_poly.pdbx_strand_id
1 'polypeptide(L)'
;MNLIQDISRARREKGLTQATLAEAIGSDRAAVARLEAGVGPMSLLLRVMEALQYHVAGLAKGTVLPQQLRNRRLSMKLSLQELAQRAGVSRATISALERGDGTIAPLVKVINILRTSTTARRKPTPSLWLPSVAADRNRRFTPIEFLRAIEQVWGRIDLDPCGHPESPVNARQRISLEEGGDGLQEDWSGDVVYVNPPFSDMVTWLRRADQMWIERRVQKIIALVPARTDIGYFHDRIAQVCDVGLMRGRLQFGQPNSKKDDRSRATFALMVCLWGATAQEIAAFDAIYPCRWLARDKQTMRSASSSVADIIVPRPAEMNEAELTTLDAD
;
A
#
# COMPACT_ATOMS: atom_id res chain seq x y z
N MET A 1 -10.29 28.48 3.61
CA MET A 1 -8.98 28.02 4.13
C MET A 1 -7.93 29.03 3.72
N ASN A 2 -7.13 29.52 4.66
CA ASN A 2 -5.94 30.30 4.35
C ASN A 2 -4.76 29.46 4.83
N LEU A 3 -4.15 28.69 3.90
CA LEU A 3 -3.15 27.67 4.20
C LEU A 3 -2.04 28.18 5.13
N ILE A 4 -1.57 29.40 4.90
CA ILE A 4 -0.46 29.99 5.64
C ILE A 4 -0.90 30.34 7.07
N GLN A 5 -2.05 30.98 7.23
CA GLN A 5 -2.60 31.27 8.56
C GLN A 5 -2.90 29.99 9.34
N ASP A 6 -3.32 28.93 8.66
CA ASP A 6 -3.62 27.64 9.28
C ASP A 6 -2.36 26.91 9.76
N ILE A 7 -1.23 27.07 9.07
CA ILE A 7 0.08 26.56 9.49
C ILE A 7 0.59 27.34 10.71
N SER A 8 0.52 28.67 10.68
CA SER A 8 0.89 29.51 11.83
C SER A 8 0.06 29.17 13.07
N ARG A 9 -1.23 28.89 12.89
CA ARG A 9 -2.14 28.44 13.96
C ARG A 9 -1.75 27.05 14.48
N ALA A 10 -1.42 26.12 13.58
CA ALA A 10 -1.00 24.77 13.95
C ALA A 10 0.29 24.75 14.77
N ARG A 11 1.25 25.61 14.45
CA ARG A 11 2.46 25.79 15.25
C ARG A 11 2.13 26.30 16.65
N ARG A 12 1.30 27.35 16.77
CA ARG A 12 0.92 27.93 18.07
C ARG A 12 0.16 26.93 18.95
N GLU A 13 -0.71 26.11 18.38
CA GLU A 13 -1.43 25.07 19.13
C GLU A 13 -0.53 23.95 19.67
N LYS A 14 0.61 23.67 19.01
CA LYS A 14 1.63 22.75 19.52
C LYS A 14 2.57 23.39 20.55
N GLY A 15 2.38 24.68 20.88
CA GLY A 15 3.26 25.42 21.80
C GLY A 15 4.65 25.72 21.24
N LEU A 16 4.85 25.55 19.93
CA LEU A 16 6.17 25.72 19.31
C LEU A 16 6.44 27.19 18.96
N THR A 17 7.62 27.68 19.33
CA THR A 17 8.09 28.98 18.83
C THR A 17 8.59 28.84 17.38
N GLN A 18 8.73 29.95 16.65
CA GLN A 18 9.32 29.92 15.31
C GLN A 18 10.77 29.40 15.33
N ALA A 19 11.52 29.70 16.39
CA ALA A 19 12.90 29.24 16.56
C ALA A 19 12.95 27.72 16.81
N THR A 20 12.12 27.21 17.73
CA THR A 20 12.05 25.77 18.03
C THR A 20 11.60 24.96 16.82
N LEU A 21 10.65 25.48 16.02
CA LEU A 21 10.26 24.82 14.78
C LEU A 21 11.39 24.84 13.74
N ALA A 22 12.11 25.95 13.62
CA ALA A 22 13.23 26.08 12.69
C ALA A 22 14.36 25.09 13.01
N GLU A 23 14.68 24.93 14.30
CA GLU A 23 15.65 23.93 14.78
C GLU A 23 15.22 22.50 14.43
N ALA A 24 13.95 22.15 14.69
CA ALA A 24 13.42 20.82 14.41
C ALA A 24 13.44 20.41 12.92
N ILE A 25 13.43 21.38 12.00
CA ILE A 25 13.45 21.13 10.55
C ILE A 25 14.81 21.43 9.88
N GLY A 26 15.83 21.78 10.69
CA GLY A 26 17.15 22.19 10.19
C GLY A 26 17.07 23.43 9.29
N SER A 27 16.37 24.48 9.73
CA SER A 27 16.21 25.75 9.01
C SER A 27 16.42 26.96 9.92
N ASP A 28 16.38 28.15 9.33
CA ASP A 28 16.56 29.41 10.04
C ASP A 28 15.21 30.00 10.49
N ARG A 29 15.21 30.68 11.65
CA ARG A 29 14.04 31.38 12.21
C ARG A 29 13.47 32.37 11.19
N ALA A 30 14.32 33.11 10.48
CA ALA A 30 13.86 34.06 9.47
C ALA A 30 13.22 33.36 8.26
N ALA A 31 13.62 32.13 7.93
CA ALA A 31 12.99 31.34 6.89
C ALA A 31 11.57 30.91 7.28
N VAL A 32 11.36 30.47 8.53
CA VAL A 32 10.02 30.16 9.06
C VAL A 32 9.14 31.41 9.13
N ALA A 33 9.68 32.56 9.54
CA ALA A 33 8.94 33.82 9.58
C ALA A 33 8.49 34.28 8.18
N ARG A 34 9.36 34.19 7.17
CA ARG A 34 9.00 34.50 5.77
C ARG A 34 7.93 33.55 5.25
N LEU A 35 8.02 32.27 5.59
CA LEU A 35 7.02 31.27 5.23
C LEU A 35 5.64 31.61 5.81
N GLU A 36 5.58 32.01 7.08
CA GLU A 36 4.33 32.45 7.74
C GLU A 36 3.79 33.77 7.15
N ALA A 37 4.63 34.55 6.47
CA ALA A 37 4.21 35.71 5.67
C ALA A 37 3.79 35.33 4.22
N GLY A 38 3.83 34.04 3.86
CA GLY A 38 3.45 33.53 2.53
C GLY A 38 4.55 33.60 1.47
N VAL A 39 5.80 33.86 1.89
CA VAL A 39 6.95 33.99 0.99
C VAL A 39 7.97 32.91 1.29
N GLY A 40 8.34 32.12 0.27
CA GLY A 40 9.38 31.11 0.42
C GLY A 40 9.23 29.95 -0.56
N PRO A 41 10.18 29.01 -0.51
CA PRO A 41 10.12 27.79 -1.30
C PRO A 41 9.10 26.81 -0.71
N MET A 42 8.40 26.10 -1.60
CA MET A 42 7.44 25.06 -1.26
C MET A 42 8.12 23.88 -0.54
N SER A 43 9.39 23.59 -0.83
CA SER A 43 10.15 22.55 -0.12
C SER A 43 10.27 22.81 1.39
N LEU A 44 10.42 24.07 1.81
CA LEU A 44 10.38 24.44 3.22
C LEU A 44 8.97 24.27 3.81
N LEU A 45 7.94 24.61 3.04
CA LEU A 45 6.54 24.39 3.43
C LEU A 45 6.22 22.92 3.67
N LEU A 46 6.68 22.03 2.80
CA LEU A 46 6.45 20.60 2.96
C LEU A 46 7.11 20.06 4.22
N ARG A 47 8.36 20.46 4.52
CA ARG A 47 9.06 20.11 5.77
C ARG A 47 8.34 20.63 7.02
N VAL A 48 7.87 21.88 6.98
CA VAL A 48 7.08 22.47 8.08
C VAL A 48 5.76 21.72 8.27
N MET A 49 5.08 21.38 7.18
CA MET A 49 3.84 20.61 7.23
C MET A 49 4.08 19.22 7.85
N GLU A 50 5.18 18.55 7.51
CA GLU A 50 5.55 17.26 8.08
C GLU A 50 5.85 17.36 9.59
N ALA A 51 6.69 18.31 10.02
CA ALA A 51 7.02 18.51 11.44
C ALA A 51 5.79 18.88 12.29
N LEU A 52 4.90 19.71 11.73
CA LEU A 52 3.63 20.06 12.37
C LEU A 52 2.58 18.96 12.22
N GLN A 53 2.86 17.90 11.46
CA GLN A 53 1.93 16.85 11.06
C GLN A 53 0.63 17.43 10.46
N TYR A 54 0.75 18.54 9.74
CA TYR A 54 -0.34 19.28 9.14
C TYR A 54 -0.66 18.73 7.75
N HIS A 55 -1.94 18.43 7.50
CA HIS A 55 -2.43 18.01 6.19
C HIS A 55 -3.65 18.81 5.75
N VAL A 56 -3.72 19.07 4.44
CA VAL A 56 -4.91 19.63 3.80
C VAL A 56 -5.88 18.49 3.51
N ALA A 57 -7.12 18.60 4.03
CA ALA A 57 -8.19 17.64 3.77
C ALA A 57 -9.24 18.24 2.83
N GLY A 58 -9.91 17.39 2.05
CA GLY A 58 -11.02 17.80 1.17
C GLY A 58 -10.62 18.37 -0.19
N LEU A 59 -9.32 18.38 -0.53
CA LEU A 59 -8.83 18.85 -1.84
C LEU A 59 -8.94 17.75 -2.91
N ALA A 60 -8.20 16.65 -2.77
CA ALA A 60 -8.33 15.42 -3.56
C ALA A 60 -7.62 14.27 -2.83
N LYS A 61 -7.76 13.03 -3.34
CA LYS A 61 -6.95 11.89 -2.88
C LYS A 61 -5.48 12.19 -3.16
N GLY A 62 -4.60 12.01 -2.18
CA GLY A 62 -3.17 12.25 -2.35
C GLY A 62 -2.44 12.31 -1.02
N THR A 63 -1.19 11.88 -1.04
CA THR A 63 -0.34 11.62 0.14
C THR A 63 0.38 12.88 0.60
N VAL A 64 0.83 13.67 -0.39
CA VAL A 64 1.48 14.96 -0.24
C VAL A 64 0.69 16.04 -0.98
N LEU A 65 0.84 17.29 -0.55
CA LEU A 65 0.12 18.43 -1.13
C LEU A 65 0.30 18.55 -2.67
N PRO A 66 1.51 18.39 -3.26
CA PRO A 66 1.69 18.41 -4.72
C PRO A 66 0.80 17.39 -5.46
N GLN A 67 0.74 16.16 -4.94
CA GLN A 67 -0.07 15.10 -5.53
C GLN A 67 -1.57 15.40 -5.43
N GLN A 68 -2.02 15.98 -4.31
CA GLN A 68 -3.42 16.39 -4.16
C GLN A 68 -3.80 17.49 -5.17
N LEU A 69 -2.90 18.45 -5.45
CA LEU A 69 -3.13 19.48 -6.46
C LEU A 69 -3.30 18.87 -7.85
N ARG A 70 -2.38 17.97 -8.23
CA ARG A 70 -2.43 17.26 -9.52
C ARG A 70 -3.72 16.44 -9.66
N ASN A 71 -4.04 15.64 -8.66
CA ASN A 71 -5.24 14.80 -8.68
C ASN A 71 -6.52 15.63 -8.72
N ARG A 72 -6.54 16.77 -8.02
CA ARG A 72 -7.67 17.69 -8.08
C ARG A 72 -7.81 18.29 -9.48
N ARG A 73 -6.72 18.78 -10.08
CA ARG A 73 -6.71 19.29 -11.45
C ARG A 73 -7.27 18.26 -12.44
N LEU A 74 -6.79 17.02 -12.36
CA LEU A 74 -7.27 15.91 -13.20
C LEU A 74 -8.75 15.59 -12.97
N SER A 75 -9.22 15.59 -11.72
CA SER A 75 -10.64 15.37 -11.41
C SER A 75 -11.56 16.46 -11.97
N MET A 76 -11.03 17.68 -12.13
CA MET A 76 -11.73 18.81 -12.74
C MET A 76 -11.55 18.88 -14.26
N LYS A 77 -10.87 17.90 -14.87
CA LYS A 77 -10.54 17.85 -16.31
C LYS A 77 -9.84 19.11 -16.82
N LEU A 78 -9.00 19.74 -15.98
CA LEU A 78 -8.25 20.94 -16.36
C LEU A 78 -6.86 20.55 -16.89
N SER A 79 -6.48 21.12 -18.03
CA SER A 79 -5.10 21.09 -18.49
C SER A 79 -4.19 21.97 -17.62
N LEU A 80 -2.87 21.77 -17.72
CA LEU A 80 -1.89 22.63 -17.05
C LEU A 80 -2.01 24.09 -17.51
N GLN A 81 -2.32 24.32 -18.78
CA GLN A 81 -2.42 25.65 -19.38
C GLN A 81 -3.68 26.38 -18.91
N GLU A 82 -4.83 25.71 -18.85
CA GLU A 82 -6.07 26.31 -18.36
C GLU A 82 -5.99 26.67 -16.88
N LEU A 83 -5.38 25.80 -16.05
CA LEU A 83 -5.17 26.10 -14.64
C LEU A 83 -4.21 27.29 -14.47
N ALA A 84 -3.14 27.32 -15.26
CA ALA A 84 -2.17 28.42 -15.27
C ALA A 84 -2.84 29.76 -15.61
N GLN A 85 -3.69 29.79 -16.64
CA GLN A 85 -4.43 30.97 -17.05
C GLN A 85 -5.41 31.44 -15.96
N ARG A 86 -6.17 30.53 -15.36
CA ARG A 86 -7.11 30.86 -14.26
C ARG A 86 -6.40 31.39 -13.01
N ALA A 87 -5.19 30.90 -12.73
CA ALA A 87 -4.38 31.33 -11.59
C ALA A 87 -3.51 32.56 -11.87
N GLY A 88 -3.42 33.02 -13.13
CA GLY A 88 -2.52 34.09 -13.54
C GLY A 88 -1.05 33.75 -13.30
N VAL A 89 -0.66 32.51 -13.59
CA VAL A 89 0.73 32.01 -13.46
C VAL A 89 1.15 31.28 -14.75
N SER A 90 2.43 30.96 -14.89
CA SER A 90 2.93 30.22 -16.06
C SER A 90 2.62 28.72 -15.99
N ARG A 91 2.52 28.05 -17.14
CA ARG A 91 2.40 26.59 -17.24
C ARG A 91 3.55 25.87 -16.50
N ALA A 92 4.76 26.39 -16.64
CA ALA A 92 5.95 25.86 -15.97
C ALA A 92 5.80 25.94 -14.45
N THR A 93 5.23 27.02 -13.92
CA THR A 93 4.96 27.19 -12.49
C THR A 93 3.98 26.14 -11.96
N ILE A 94 2.90 25.84 -12.69
CA ILE A 94 1.96 24.77 -12.28
C ILE A 94 2.65 23.41 -12.28
N SER A 95 3.42 23.09 -13.33
CA SER A 95 4.21 21.85 -13.39
C SER A 95 5.20 21.73 -12.24
N ALA A 96 5.86 22.83 -11.88
CA ALA A 96 6.81 22.89 -10.78
C ALA A 96 6.10 22.68 -9.41
N LEU A 97 4.93 23.29 -9.21
CA LEU A 97 4.09 23.05 -8.02
C LEU A 97 3.61 21.60 -7.89
N GLU A 98 3.26 20.93 -8.99
CA GLU A 98 2.86 19.51 -8.98
C GLU A 98 4.02 18.55 -8.69
N ARG A 99 5.26 18.96 -8.97
CA ARG A 99 6.48 18.23 -8.60
C ARG A 99 6.97 18.52 -7.17
N GLY A 100 6.47 19.58 -6.55
CA GLY A 100 6.90 20.03 -5.21
C GLY A 100 8.03 21.07 -5.22
N ASP A 101 8.51 21.44 -6.40
CA ASP A 101 9.57 22.41 -6.61
C ASP A 101 8.97 23.74 -7.05
N GLY A 102 8.48 24.54 -6.11
CA GLY A 102 7.84 25.81 -6.43
C GLY A 102 7.92 26.83 -5.31
N THR A 103 7.20 27.94 -5.46
CA THR A 103 7.09 28.99 -4.44
C THR A 103 5.69 29.03 -3.85
N ILE A 104 5.61 29.52 -2.61
CA ILE A 104 4.36 29.55 -1.84
C ILE A 104 3.34 30.52 -2.44
N ALA A 105 3.77 31.65 -3.02
CA ALA A 105 2.85 32.65 -3.56
C ALA A 105 1.99 32.12 -4.73
N PRO A 106 2.55 31.48 -5.78
CA PRO A 106 1.76 30.76 -6.79
C PRO A 106 0.89 29.64 -6.21
N LEU A 107 1.41 28.89 -5.24
CA LEU A 107 0.66 27.79 -4.59
C LEU A 107 -0.65 28.29 -3.96
N VAL A 108 -0.60 29.40 -3.24
CA VAL A 108 -1.79 29.98 -2.59
C VAL A 108 -2.85 30.37 -3.62
N LYS A 109 -2.45 30.95 -4.77
CA LYS A 109 -3.37 31.27 -5.87
C LYS A 109 -4.04 30.02 -6.43
N VAL A 110 -3.27 28.97 -6.68
CA VAL A 110 -3.77 27.69 -7.22
C VAL A 110 -4.73 27.01 -6.24
N ILE A 111 -4.38 26.94 -4.95
CA ILE A 111 -5.24 26.35 -3.93
C ILE A 111 -6.58 27.08 -3.82
N ASN A 112 -6.59 28.41 -3.94
CA ASN A 112 -7.82 29.19 -3.88
C ASN A 112 -8.79 28.89 -5.03
N ILE A 113 -8.29 28.40 -6.17
CA ILE A 113 -9.09 27.96 -7.31
C ILE A 113 -9.53 26.51 -7.16
N LEU A 114 -8.63 25.64 -6.70
CA LEU A 114 -8.88 24.19 -6.60
C LEU A 114 -9.68 23.78 -5.35
N ARG A 115 -9.77 24.65 -4.33
CA ARG A 115 -10.48 24.38 -3.07
C ARG A 115 -11.96 24.06 -3.28
N THR A 116 -12.47 23.17 -2.45
CA THR A 116 -13.88 22.85 -2.28
C THR A 116 -14.46 23.55 -1.03
N SER A 117 -15.79 23.60 -0.90
CA SER A 117 -16.46 24.02 0.35
C SER A 117 -16.05 23.16 1.55
N THR A 118 -15.64 21.91 1.30
CA THR A 118 -15.18 20.93 2.29
C THR A 118 -13.67 21.02 2.59
N THR A 119 -12.93 21.94 1.95
CA THR A 119 -11.49 22.08 2.16
C THR A 119 -11.21 22.76 3.51
N ALA A 120 -10.70 21.99 4.46
CA ALA A 120 -10.46 22.44 5.82
C ALA A 120 -9.12 21.94 6.38
N ARG A 121 -8.60 22.68 7.37
CA ARG A 121 -7.54 22.21 8.24
C ARG A 121 -8.04 21.00 9.02
N ARG A 122 -7.27 19.91 9.01
CA ARG A 122 -7.50 18.76 9.90
C ARG A 122 -6.20 18.49 10.66
N LYS A 123 -6.28 18.26 11.97
CA LYS A 123 -5.21 17.50 12.67
C LYS A 123 -5.04 16.19 11.90
N PRO A 124 -3.87 15.54 11.91
CA PRO A 124 -3.79 14.21 11.38
C PRO A 124 -4.70 13.35 12.27
N THR A 125 -5.95 13.15 11.85
CA THR A 125 -6.50 11.81 11.96
C THR A 125 -5.45 10.97 11.25
N PRO A 126 -4.81 9.98 11.88
CA PRO A 126 -3.91 9.10 11.15
C PRO A 126 -4.72 8.64 9.95
N SER A 127 -4.43 9.21 8.78
CA SER A 127 -5.09 8.79 7.58
C SER A 127 -4.60 7.36 7.44
N LEU A 128 -5.55 6.46 7.24
CA LEU A 128 -5.32 5.04 6.98
C LEU A 128 -4.33 4.79 5.79
N TRP A 129 -3.81 5.86 5.16
CA TRP A 129 -3.28 5.98 3.80
C TRP A 129 -2.16 7.05 3.64
N LEU A 130 -1.41 7.42 4.69
CA LEU A 130 -0.09 8.05 4.51
C LEU A 130 0.87 6.98 3.96
N PRO A 131 1.73 7.17 2.95
CA PRO A 131 2.63 6.12 2.45
C PRO A 131 3.63 5.66 3.50
N SER A 132 4.13 6.58 4.33
CA SER A 132 5.02 6.20 5.43
C SER A 132 4.28 5.40 6.50
N VAL A 133 3.04 5.75 6.83
CA VAL A 133 2.20 5.01 7.80
C VAL A 133 1.58 3.76 7.18
N ALA A 134 1.38 3.69 5.86
CA ALA A 134 0.86 2.53 5.13
C ALA A 134 1.98 1.51 4.91
N ALA A 135 3.19 1.97 4.58
CA ALA A 135 4.40 1.16 4.62
C ALA A 135 4.62 0.62 6.04
N ASP A 136 4.55 1.48 7.07
CA ASP A 136 4.69 1.07 8.48
C ASP A 136 3.52 0.17 8.97
N ARG A 137 2.30 0.33 8.44
CA ARG A 137 1.15 -0.54 8.75
C ARG A 137 1.15 -1.88 8.03
N ASN A 138 1.86 -1.97 6.91
CA ASN A 138 2.06 -3.20 6.16
C ASN A 138 3.29 -3.97 6.67
N ARG A 139 4.18 -3.34 7.45
CA ARG A 139 5.23 -4.01 8.23
C ARG A 139 4.61 -4.82 9.36
N ARG A 140 4.17 -6.03 9.01
CA ARG A 140 3.56 -7.00 9.90
C ARG A 140 4.38 -8.26 9.87
N PHE A 141 5.44 -8.30 10.68
CA PHE A 141 6.33 -9.45 10.68
C PHE A 141 5.72 -10.61 11.44
N THR A 142 5.65 -11.75 10.77
CA THR A 142 5.12 -13.00 11.33
C THR A 142 5.89 -13.37 12.60
N PRO A 143 5.21 -13.70 13.71
CA PRO A 143 5.89 -14.18 14.92
C PRO A 143 6.73 -15.41 14.65
N ILE A 144 7.90 -15.51 15.29
CA ILE A 144 8.82 -16.63 15.09
C ILE A 144 8.18 -17.97 15.49
N GLU A 145 7.31 -17.95 16.51
CA GLU A 145 6.58 -19.13 16.97
C GLU A 145 5.63 -19.66 15.89
N PHE A 146 5.02 -18.77 15.13
CA PHE A 146 4.13 -19.14 14.03
C PHE A 146 4.92 -19.69 12.83
N LEU A 147 6.06 -19.09 12.50
CA LEU A 147 6.95 -19.59 11.45
C LEU A 147 7.50 -20.98 11.78
N ARG A 148 7.89 -21.22 13.04
CA ARG A 148 8.33 -22.54 13.49
C ARG A 148 7.23 -23.60 13.35
N ALA A 149 5.97 -23.24 13.64
CA ALA A 149 4.85 -24.16 13.45
C ALA A 149 4.65 -24.52 11.96
N ILE A 150 4.82 -23.55 11.07
CA ILE A 150 4.82 -23.81 9.62
C ILE A 150 5.96 -24.75 9.24
N GLU A 151 7.19 -24.46 9.67
CA GLU A 151 8.36 -25.25 9.33
C GLU A 151 8.31 -26.67 9.92
N GLN A 152 7.67 -26.84 11.07
CA GLN A 152 7.46 -28.14 11.70
C GLN A 152 6.51 -29.04 10.89
N VAL A 153 5.51 -28.46 10.21
CA VAL A 153 4.49 -29.22 9.46
C VAL A 153 4.90 -29.42 8.01
N TRP A 154 5.35 -28.36 7.35
CA TRP A 154 5.62 -28.37 5.90
C TRP A 154 7.11 -28.42 5.56
N GLY A 155 8.00 -28.33 6.55
CA GLY A 155 9.43 -28.25 6.34
C GLY A 155 9.89 -26.82 6.03
N ARG A 156 11.16 -26.69 5.63
CA ARG A 156 11.79 -25.40 5.37
C ARG A 156 11.05 -24.66 4.23
N ILE A 157 10.79 -23.36 4.45
CA ILE A 157 10.20 -22.49 3.44
C ILE A 157 11.21 -22.29 2.29
N ASP A 158 10.79 -22.53 1.05
CA ASP A 158 11.63 -22.31 -0.12
C ASP A 158 11.63 -20.83 -0.51
N LEU A 159 10.46 -20.19 -0.55
CA LEU A 159 10.33 -18.81 -1.00
C LEU A 159 9.38 -17.99 -0.10
N ASP A 160 9.85 -16.79 0.24
CA ASP A 160 9.05 -15.68 0.76
C ASP A 160 8.95 -14.58 -0.32
N PRO A 161 7.84 -14.50 -1.08
CA PRO A 161 7.68 -13.51 -2.13
C PRO A 161 7.28 -12.13 -1.56
N CYS A 162 6.99 -12.05 -0.25
CA CYS A 162 6.68 -10.82 0.48
C CYS A 162 7.86 -10.39 1.37
N GLY A 163 9.08 -10.70 0.94
CA GLY A 163 10.29 -10.54 1.72
C GLY A 163 10.54 -9.10 2.16
N HIS A 164 11.13 -8.97 3.34
CA HIS A 164 11.58 -7.69 3.89
C HIS A 164 12.82 -7.93 4.76
N PRO A 165 13.81 -7.02 4.81
CA PRO A 165 15.05 -7.24 5.57
C PRO A 165 14.83 -7.49 7.07
N GLU A 166 13.82 -6.86 7.66
CA GLU A 166 13.42 -7.03 9.06
C GLU A 166 12.47 -8.22 9.31
N SER A 167 12.06 -8.94 8.26
CA SER A 167 11.19 -10.12 8.39
C SER A 167 11.99 -11.30 8.98
N PRO A 168 11.46 -12.00 10.01
CA PRO A 168 12.11 -13.18 10.59
C PRO A 168 11.91 -14.46 9.76
N VAL A 169 11.27 -14.38 8.58
CA VAL A 169 11.04 -15.52 7.69
C VAL A 169 12.38 -16.04 7.17
N ASN A 170 12.69 -17.31 7.46
CA ASN A 170 13.93 -17.97 7.06
C ASN A 170 13.74 -18.82 5.80
N ALA A 171 13.33 -18.17 4.70
CA ALA A 171 13.16 -18.83 3.41
C ALA A 171 14.51 -19.07 2.71
N ARG A 172 14.61 -20.08 1.82
CA ARG A 172 15.80 -20.28 0.97
C ARG A 172 16.04 -19.09 0.04
N GLN A 173 14.93 -18.53 -0.48
CA GLN A 173 14.90 -17.34 -1.30
C GLN A 173 13.86 -16.36 -0.74
N ARG A 174 14.14 -15.07 -0.86
CA ARG A 174 13.16 -14.00 -0.60
C ARG A 174 13.13 -13.04 -1.77
N ILE A 175 11.97 -12.47 -2.04
CA ILE A 175 11.81 -11.39 -3.02
C ILE A 175 11.36 -10.15 -2.26
N SER A 176 12.08 -9.04 -2.41
CA SER A 176 11.76 -7.79 -1.72
C SER A 176 11.92 -6.58 -2.64
N LEU A 177 10.96 -5.65 -2.55
CA LEU A 177 11.00 -4.38 -3.28
C LEU A 177 12.24 -3.53 -2.92
N GLU A 178 12.74 -3.65 -1.68
CA GLU A 178 13.94 -2.93 -1.22
C GLU A 178 15.22 -3.48 -1.88
N GLU A 179 15.25 -4.76 -2.25
CA GLU A 179 16.36 -5.41 -2.96
C GLU A 179 16.16 -5.36 -4.49
N GLY A 180 15.16 -4.62 -4.97
CA GLY A 180 14.86 -4.43 -6.40
C GLY A 180 14.00 -5.53 -7.03
N GLY A 181 13.50 -6.47 -6.23
CA GLY A 181 12.61 -7.55 -6.69
C GLY A 181 11.13 -7.24 -6.47
N ASP A 182 10.25 -7.85 -7.26
CA ASP A 182 8.80 -7.70 -7.12
C ASP A 182 8.11 -9.06 -7.13
N GLY A 183 7.62 -9.48 -5.96
CA GLY A 183 6.94 -10.76 -5.79
C GLY A 183 5.63 -10.90 -6.59
N LEU A 184 5.05 -9.80 -7.11
CA LEU A 184 3.90 -9.87 -8.01
C LEU A 184 4.30 -10.08 -9.48
N GLN A 185 5.56 -9.82 -9.85
CA GLN A 185 6.07 -9.93 -11.22
C GLN A 185 7.00 -11.13 -11.40
N GLU A 186 7.77 -11.47 -10.37
CA GLU A 186 8.75 -12.55 -10.42
C GLU A 186 8.11 -13.93 -10.33
N ASP A 187 8.77 -14.92 -10.95
CA ASP A 187 8.35 -16.32 -10.92
C ASP A 187 8.51 -16.92 -9.52
N TRP A 188 7.48 -17.61 -9.05
CA TRP A 188 7.56 -18.37 -7.81
C TRP A 188 7.85 -19.83 -8.13
N SER A 189 8.78 -20.43 -7.40
CA SER A 189 9.05 -21.86 -7.51
C SER A 189 9.47 -22.43 -6.16
N GLY A 190 9.29 -23.75 -6.00
CA GLY A 190 9.62 -24.46 -4.77
C GLY A 190 8.50 -25.37 -4.28
N ASP A 191 8.78 -26.12 -3.23
CA ASP A 191 7.81 -27.02 -2.61
C ASP A 191 6.90 -26.25 -1.66
N VAL A 192 7.44 -25.30 -0.89
CA VAL A 192 6.70 -24.52 0.12
C VAL A 192 6.95 -23.03 -0.03
N VAL A 193 5.89 -22.29 -0.36
CA VAL A 193 5.90 -20.82 -0.40
C VAL A 193 5.07 -20.26 0.74
N TYR A 194 5.66 -19.33 1.49
CA TYR A 194 4.96 -18.62 2.57
C TYR A 194 4.66 -17.19 2.15
N VAL A 195 3.39 -16.78 2.23
CA VAL A 195 2.93 -15.47 1.77
C VAL A 195 2.30 -14.70 2.94
N ASN A 196 2.94 -13.61 3.34
CA ASN A 196 2.38 -12.67 4.31
C ASN A 196 2.35 -11.26 3.67
N PRO A 197 1.33 -10.98 2.85
CA PRO A 197 1.37 -9.84 1.95
C PRO A 197 1.07 -8.53 2.67
N PRO A 198 1.32 -7.36 2.05
CA PRO A 198 0.71 -6.12 2.48
C PRO A 198 -0.82 -6.27 2.47
N PHE A 199 -1.45 -6.26 3.65
CA PHE A 199 -2.88 -6.53 3.81
C PHE A 199 -3.81 -5.53 3.11
N SER A 200 -3.30 -4.35 2.77
CA SER A 200 -4.00 -3.38 1.91
C SER A 200 -4.27 -3.92 0.50
N ASP A 201 -3.46 -4.88 0.04
CA ASP A 201 -3.50 -5.43 -1.32
C ASP A 201 -3.57 -6.97 -1.35
N MET A 202 -4.12 -7.58 -0.28
CA MET A 202 -4.16 -9.04 -0.14
C MET A 202 -4.78 -9.78 -1.35
N VAL A 203 -5.74 -9.17 -2.04
CA VAL A 203 -6.44 -9.83 -3.16
C VAL A 203 -5.51 -10.07 -4.34
N THR A 204 -4.63 -9.11 -4.65
CA THR A 204 -3.67 -9.24 -5.76
C THR A 204 -2.65 -10.35 -5.47
N TRP A 205 -2.19 -10.45 -4.22
CA TRP A 205 -1.29 -11.50 -3.76
C TRP A 205 -1.94 -12.88 -3.74
N LEU A 206 -3.19 -12.99 -3.29
CA LEU A 206 -3.94 -14.24 -3.34
C LEU A 206 -4.18 -14.70 -4.79
N ARG A 207 -4.42 -13.78 -5.73
CA ARG A 207 -4.51 -14.09 -7.17
C ARG A 207 -3.20 -14.62 -7.71
N ARG A 208 -2.08 -14.00 -7.34
CA ARG A 208 -0.74 -14.46 -7.73
C ARG A 208 -0.46 -15.86 -7.17
N ALA A 209 -0.78 -16.11 -5.90
CA ALA A 209 -0.67 -17.43 -5.29
C ALA A 209 -1.49 -18.49 -6.04
N ASP A 210 -2.77 -18.20 -6.31
CA ASP A 210 -3.66 -19.10 -7.07
C ASP A 210 -3.07 -19.40 -8.47
N GLN A 211 -2.56 -18.38 -9.16
CA GLN A 211 -1.89 -18.55 -10.46
C GLN A 211 -0.68 -19.49 -10.37
N MET A 212 0.26 -19.24 -9.45
CA MET A 212 1.48 -20.04 -9.30
C MET A 212 1.18 -21.50 -8.93
N TRP A 213 0.11 -21.72 -8.16
CA TRP A 213 -0.36 -23.05 -7.82
C TRP A 213 -1.05 -23.77 -9.00
N ILE A 214 -1.93 -23.08 -9.74
CA ILE A 214 -2.61 -23.63 -10.94
C ILE A 214 -1.58 -24.04 -12.00
N GLU A 215 -0.57 -23.19 -12.23
CA GLU A 215 0.52 -23.44 -13.17
C GLU A 215 1.49 -24.52 -12.67
N ARG A 216 1.25 -25.10 -11.47
CA ARG A 216 2.07 -26.14 -10.82
C ARG A 216 3.53 -25.74 -10.65
N ARG A 217 3.80 -24.43 -10.56
CA ARG A 217 5.13 -23.89 -10.27
C ARG A 217 5.50 -24.08 -8.80
N VAL A 218 4.49 -24.12 -7.94
CA VAL A 218 4.62 -24.29 -6.49
C VAL A 218 3.72 -25.42 -6.01
N GLN A 219 4.24 -26.32 -5.16
CA GLN A 219 3.46 -27.45 -4.64
C GLN A 219 2.48 -27.02 -3.54
N LYS A 220 2.97 -26.23 -2.57
CA LYS A 220 2.19 -25.76 -1.42
C LYS A 220 2.38 -24.28 -1.20
N ILE A 221 1.27 -23.59 -0.97
CA ILE A 221 1.28 -22.17 -0.61
C ILE A 221 0.53 -21.99 0.69
N ILE A 222 1.15 -21.27 1.62
CA ILE A 222 0.61 -20.93 2.93
C ILE A 222 0.50 -19.41 2.98
N ALA A 223 -0.72 -18.88 2.86
CA ALA A 223 -0.95 -17.44 2.93
C ALA A 223 -1.58 -17.03 4.26
N LEU A 224 -0.94 -16.11 4.99
CA LEU A 224 -1.48 -15.48 6.19
C LEU A 224 -2.11 -14.13 5.84
N VAL A 225 -3.44 -14.02 5.96
CA VAL A 225 -4.17 -12.82 5.53
C VAL A 225 -5.30 -12.44 6.51
N PRO A 226 -5.80 -11.21 6.48
CA PRO A 226 -7.02 -10.83 7.21
C PRO A 226 -8.21 -11.69 6.78
N ALA A 227 -9.05 -12.09 7.73
CA ALA A 227 -10.28 -12.83 7.47
C ALA A 227 -11.37 -11.92 6.86
N ARG A 228 -11.18 -11.52 5.61
CA ARG A 228 -12.16 -10.76 4.80
C ARG A 228 -12.97 -11.74 3.95
N THR A 229 -13.95 -12.38 4.57
CA THR A 229 -14.81 -13.36 3.89
C THR A 229 -15.90 -12.72 3.05
N ASP A 230 -16.01 -11.39 3.04
CA ASP A 230 -16.99 -10.58 2.30
C ASP A 230 -16.54 -10.24 0.87
N ILE A 231 -15.29 -10.50 0.52
CA ILE A 231 -14.74 -10.18 -0.80
C ILE A 231 -15.16 -11.23 -1.85
N GLY A 232 -15.55 -10.79 -3.04
CA GLY A 232 -15.99 -11.71 -4.11
C GLY A 232 -14.96 -12.79 -4.45
N TYR A 233 -13.67 -12.44 -4.53
CA TYR A 233 -12.60 -13.40 -4.81
C TYR A 233 -12.48 -14.53 -3.75
N PHE A 234 -12.93 -14.28 -2.51
CA PHE A 234 -12.98 -15.31 -1.50
C PHE A 234 -14.01 -16.38 -1.86
N HIS A 235 -15.23 -15.96 -2.22
CA HIS A 235 -16.33 -16.84 -2.61
C HIS A 235 -16.05 -17.57 -3.94
N ASP A 236 -15.56 -16.82 -4.92
CA ASP A 236 -15.41 -17.32 -6.29
C ASP A 236 -14.23 -18.28 -6.45
N ARG A 237 -13.19 -18.16 -5.59
CA ARG A 237 -11.93 -18.89 -5.73
C ARG A 237 -11.39 -19.47 -4.43
N ILE A 238 -11.10 -18.64 -3.43
CA ILE A 238 -10.38 -19.10 -2.22
C ILE A 238 -11.13 -20.21 -1.49
N ALA A 239 -12.43 -20.05 -1.26
CA ALA A 239 -13.26 -21.06 -0.60
C ALA A 239 -13.38 -22.38 -1.39
N GLN A 240 -13.14 -22.36 -2.69
CA GLN A 240 -13.24 -23.53 -3.57
C GLN A 240 -11.92 -24.28 -3.72
N VAL A 241 -10.79 -23.57 -3.61
CA VAL A 241 -9.46 -24.11 -3.89
C VAL A 241 -8.67 -24.39 -2.61
N CYS A 242 -8.78 -23.48 -1.64
CA CYS A 242 -7.98 -23.52 -0.42
C CYS A 242 -8.70 -24.25 0.72
N ASP A 243 -7.92 -24.93 1.54
CA ASP A 243 -8.34 -25.22 2.91
C ASP A 243 -8.09 -23.96 3.75
N VAL A 244 -9.15 -23.39 4.32
CA VAL A 244 -9.09 -22.09 5.02
C VAL A 244 -9.22 -22.30 6.53
N GLY A 245 -8.18 -21.97 7.28
CA GLY A 245 -8.16 -22.02 8.73
C GLY A 245 -8.43 -20.65 9.35
N LEU A 246 -9.58 -20.47 10.00
CA LEU A 246 -9.87 -19.27 10.79
C LEU A 246 -9.20 -19.40 12.16
N MET A 247 -8.20 -18.55 12.44
CA MET A 247 -7.34 -18.71 13.60
C MET A 247 -8.08 -18.41 14.92
N ARG A 248 -7.84 -19.23 15.96
CA ARG A 248 -8.34 -18.96 17.31
C ARG A 248 -7.44 -17.95 18.02
N GLY A 249 -7.88 -16.69 18.03
CA GLY A 249 -7.13 -15.59 18.64
C GLY A 249 -6.43 -14.71 17.60
N ARG A 250 -5.67 -13.71 18.05
CA ARG A 250 -5.02 -12.74 17.15
C ARG A 250 -3.51 -12.82 17.34
N LEU A 251 -2.78 -12.99 16.24
CA LEU A 251 -1.32 -12.92 16.25
C LEU A 251 -0.85 -11.53 16.68
N GLN A 252 0.25 -11.50 17.44
CA GLN A 252 0.98 -10.30 17.81
C GLN A 252 2.10 -10.10 16.81
N PHE A 253 1.88 -9.28 15.78
CA PHE A 253 2.93 -9.03 14.78
C PHE A 253 4.08 -8.24 15.42
N GLY A 254 5.32 -8.59 15.04
CA GLY A 254 6.49 -7.81 15.44
C GLY A 254 6.52 -6.47 14.70
N GLN A 255 6.75 -5.38 15.44
CA GLN A 255 7.15 -4.09 14.88
C GLN A 255 8.61 -3.80 15.29
N PRO A 256 9.49 -3.37 14.37
CA PRO A 256 10.81 -2.86 14.75
C PRO A 256 10.64 -1.71 15.76
N ASN A 257 11.44 -1.71 16.83
CA ASN A 257 11.45 -0.70 17.90
C ASN A 257 10.21 -0.54 18.81
N SER A 258 9.23 -1.44 18.77
CA SER A 258 8.11 -1.41 19.74
C SER A 258 8.38 -2.31 20.93
N LYS A 259 8.35 -1.77 22.17
CA LYS A 259 8.22 -2.61 23.38
C LYS A 259 6.96 -3.48 23.22
N LYS A 260 7.00 -4.73 23.71
CA LYS A 260 5.82 -5.62 23.77
C LYS A 260 4.69 -4.88 24.50
N ASP A 261 3.82 -4.24 23.75
CA ASP A 261 2.65 -3.50 24.20
C ASP A 261 1.42 -4.15 23.56
N ASP A 262 0.30 -4.17 24.26
CA ASP A 262 -0.93 -4.87 23.85
C ASP A 262 -1.50 -4.35 22.51
N ARG A 263 -0.96 -3.21 22.04
CA ARG A 263 -1.19 -2.57 20.73
C ARG A 263 -0.57 -3.31 19.53
N SER A 264 0.33 -4.28 19.73
CA SER A 264 0.91 -5.11 18.64
C SER A 264 -0.01 -6.24 18.18
N ARG A 265 -1.08 -6.53 18.94
CA ARG A 265 -2.12 -7.49 18.52
C ARG A 265 -2.83 -6.97 17.30
N ALA A 266 -3.01 -7.82 16.29
CA ALA A 266 -3.85 -7.47 15.15
C ALA A 266 -5.22 -6.97 15.64
N THR A 267 -5.73 -5.87 15.07
CA THR A 267 -7.06 -5.34 15.44
C THR A 267 -8.21 -6.08 14.73
N PHE A 268 -7.88 -7.05 13.89
CA PHE A 268 -8.78 -7.82 13.04
C PHE A 268 -8.43 -9.32 13.10
N ALA A 269 -9.38 -10.16 12.67
CA ALA A 269 -9.19 -11.61 12.61
C ALA A 269 -8.26 -11.99 11.43
N LEU A 270 -7.52 -13.07 11.61
CA LEU A 270 -6.62 -13.63 10.60
C LEU A 270 -7.11 -15.02 10.18
N MET A 271 -6.82 -15.37 8.94
CA MET A 271 -7.00 -16.71 8.41
C MET A 271 -5.72 -17.16 7.70
N VAL A 272 -5.53 -18.47 7.68
CA VAL A 272 -4.56 -19.14 6.81
C VAL A 272 -5.29 -19.72 5.60
N CYS A 273 -4.79 -19.44 4.41
CA CYS A 273 -5.28 -20.07 3.17
C CYS A 273 -4.20 -21.03 2.69
N LEU A 274 -4.56 -22.30 2.56
CA LEU A 274 -3.63 -23.37 2.19
C LEU A 274 -3.97 -23.92 0.81
N TRP A 275 -3.02 -23.81 -0.12
CA TRP A 275 -3.06 -24.52 -1.40
C TRP A 275 -2.22 -25.79 -1.32
N GLY A 276 -2.74 -26.90 -1.85
CA GLY A 276 -1.98 -28.15 -1.98
C GLY A 276 -1.67 -28.88 -0.67
N ALA A 277 -2.18 -28.42 0.47
CA ALA A 277 -2.00 -29.11 1.75
C ALA A 277 -2.83 -30.41 1.82
N THR A 278 -2.29 -31.41 2.50
CA THR A 278 -2.97 -32.67 2.78
C THR A 278 -3.77 -32.59 4.08
N ALA A 279 -4.78 -33.47 4.25
CA ALA A 279 -5.55 -33.53 5.48
C ALA A 279 -4.68 -33.83 6.72
N GLN A 280 -3.60 -34.60 6.56
CA GLN A 280 -2.65 -34.90 7.64
C GLN A 280 -1.84 -33.66 8.04
N GLU A 281 -1.36 -32.88 7.08
CA GLU A 281 -0.65 -31.62 7.33
C GLU A 281 -1.57 -30.60 8.01
N ILE A 282 -2.82 -30.48 7.55
CA ILE A 282 -3.82 -29.60 8.17
C ILE A 282 -4.07 -30.00 9.62
N ALA A 283 -4.26 -31.29 9.91
CA ALA A 283 -4.45 -31.78 11.26
C ALA A 283 -3.21 -31.57 12.16
N ALA A 284 -2.00 -31.74 11.60
CA ALA A 284 -0.76 -31.47 12.31
C ALA A 284 -0.60 -29.98 12.66
N PHE A 285 -0.96 -29.09 11.73
CA PHE A 285 -0.95 -27.65 12.00
C PHE A 285 -2.02 -27.24 13.02
N ASP A 286 -3.24 -27.78 12.91
CA ASP A 286 -4.35 -27.51 13.83
C ASP A 286 -4.01 -27.89 15.29
N ALA A 287 -3.24 -28.96 15.48
CA ALA A 287 -2.77 -29.38 16.80
C ALA A 287 -1.83 -28.34 17.45
N ILE A 288 -1.10 -27.54 16.66
CA ILE A 288 -0.15 -26.52 17.15
C ILE A 288 -0.84 -25.16 17.23
N TYR A 289 -1.58 -24.78 16.18
CA TYR A 289 -2.35 -23.54 16.08
C TYR A 289 -3.82 -23.85 15.76
N PRO A 290 -4.66 -24.04 16.80
CA PRO A 290 -6.07 -24.40 16.61
C PRO A 290 -6.82 -23.39 15.74
N CYS A 291 -7.45 -23.89 14.70
CA CYS A 291 -8.23 -23.13 13.74
C CYS A 291 -9.64 -23.71 13.60
N ARG A 292 -10.57 -22.88 13.14
CA ARG A 292 -11.85 -23.36 12.60
C ARG A 292 -11.72 -23.49 11.10
N TRP A 293 -11.72 -24.73 10.61
CA TRP A 293 -11.49 -25.01 9.20
C TRP A 293 -12.77 -24.92 8.37
N LEU A 294 -12.66 -24.21 7.26
CA LEU A 294 -13.57 -24.29 6.12
C LEU A 294 -12.88 -25.17 5.08
N ALA A 295 -13.41 -26.37 4.89
CA ALA A 295 -12.93 -27.27 3.87
C ALA A 295 -13.27 -26.71 2.48
N ARG A 296 -12.38 -26.92 1.51
CA ARG A 296 -12.64 -26.54 0.12
C ARG A 296 -13.87 -27.25 -0.46
N ASP A 297 -14.64 -26.55 -1.30
CA ASP A 297 -15.79 -27.12 -2.00
C ASP A 297 -15.37 -28.21 -3.00
N LYS A 298 -15.75 -29.47 -2.74
CA LYS A 298 -15.34 -30.64 -3.54
C LYS A 298 -15.89 -30.67 -4.98
N GLN A 299 -16.83 -29.79 -5.33
CA GLN A 299 -17.54 -29.82 -6.61
C GLN A 299 -16.73 -29.24 -7.79
N THR A 300 -15.76 -28.35 -7.55
CA THR A 300 -15.10 -27.58 -8.64
C THR A 300 -13.81 -28.20 -9.20
N MET A 301 -13.25 -29.22 -8.55
CA MET A 301 -12.04 -29.90 -9.05
C MET A 301 -12.28 -30.75 -10.31
N ARG A 302 -13.54 -31.11 -10.61
CA ARG A 302 -13.90 -31.87 -11.83
C ARG A 302 -13.96 -31.01 -13.09
N SER A 303 -14.17 -29.70 -12.98
CA SER A 303 -14.28 -28.78 -14.13
C SER A 303 -12.96 -28.07 -14.46
N ALA A 304 -12.03 -27.95 -13.51
CA ALA A 304 -10.73 -27.32 -13.74
C ALA A 304 -9.83 -28.14 -14.70
N SER A 305 -10.11 -29.43 -14.90
CA SER A 305 -9.42 -30.26 -15.90
C SER A 305 -9.93 -30.05 -17.33
N SER A 306 -11.07 -29.37 -17.52
CA SER A 306 -11.70 -29.17 -18.84
C SER A 306 -11.77 -27.72 -19.33
N SER A 307 -11.45 -26.72 -18.51
CA SER A 307 -11.61 -25.29 -18.88
C SER A 307 -10.31 -24.49 -18.94
N VAL A 308 -9.15 -25.14 -19.09
CA VAL A 308 -7.83 -24.50 -19.13
C VAL A 308 -7.62 -23.61 -20.37
N ALA A 309 -8.53 -23.65 -21.35
CA ALA A 309 -8.40 -22.90 -22.60
C ALA A 309 -8.85 -21.41 -22.52
N ASP A 310 -9.73 -21.02 -21.58
CA ASP A 310 -10.48 -19.75 -21.74
C ASP A 310 -10.13 -18.62 -20.75
N ILE A 311 -9.05 -18.73 -19.99
CA ILE A 311 -8.61 -17.64 -19.09
C ILE A 311 -7.12 -17.35 -19.32
N ILE A 312 -6.80 -16.96 -20.55
CA ILE A 312 -5.55 -16.24 -20.86
C ILE A 312 -5.93 -14.76 -20.94
N VAL A 313 -5.56 -14.00 -19.91
CA VAL A 313 -5.51 -12.54 -20.00
C VAL A 313 -4.39 -12.20 -21.00
N PRO A 314 -4.64 -11.44 -22.08
CA PRO A 314 -3.58 -11.13 -23.04
C PRO A 314 -2.52 -10.26 -22.36
N ARG A 315 -1.25 -10.65 -22.52
CA ARG A 315 -0.11 -9.76 -22.25
C ARG A 315 -0.26 -8.49 -23.08
N PRO A 316 0.14 -7.30 -22.58
CA PRO A 316 0.24 -6.11 -23.43
C PRO A 316 1.30 -6.40 -24.49
N ALA A 317 0.88 -6.51 -25.76
CA ALA A 317 1.79 -6.68 -26.88
C ALA A 317 2.65 -5.43 -27.04
N GLU A 318 3.95 -5.65 -27.22
CA GLU A 318 4.88 -4.67 -27.75
C GLU A 318 4.34 -4.16 -29.09
N MET A 319 4.05 -2.86 -29.16
CA MET A 319 3.68 -2.20 -30.41
C MET A 319 4.88 -2.20 -31.34
N ASN A 320 4.84 -3.03 -32.39
CA ASN A 320 5.71 -2.88 -33.55
C ASN A 320 5.14 -1.79 -34.48
N GLU A 321 6.01 -0.84 -34.85
CA GLU A 321 5.78 0.19 -35.87
C GLU A 321 5.64 -0.46 -37.26
N ALA A 322 4.44 -0.95 -37.62
CA ALA A 322 4.21 -1.48 -38.96
C ALA A 322 2.74 -1.45 -39.44
N GLU A 323 1.87 -0.58 -38.90
CA GLU A 323 0.51 -0.37 -39.43
C GLU A 323 0.12 1.11 -39.42
N LEU A 324 1.01 1.95 -39.95
CA LEU A 324 0.73 3.33 -40.36
C LEU A 324 0.79 3.38 -41.89
N THR A 325 -0.22 2.84 -42.55
CA THR A 325 -0.61 3.21 -43.92
C THR A 325 -1.91 2.50 -44.30
N THR A 326 -2.75 3.19 -45.06
CA THR A 326 -4.07 2.78 -45.57
C THR A 326 -5.24 2.98 -44.60
N LEU A 327 -5.69 4.24 -44.49
CA LEU A 327 -7.11 4.60 -44.37
C LEU A 327 -7.24 6.09 -44.76
N ASP A 328 -7.00 6.33 -46.06
CA ASP A 328 -7.41 7.53 -46.81
C ASP A 328 -7.86 7.02 -48.18
N ALA A 329 -9.10 6.52 -48.25
CA ALA A 329 -9.92 6.43 -49.46
C ALA A 329 -11.32 5.95 -49.06
N ASP A 330 -12.31 6.75 -49.45
CA ASP A 330 -13.78 6.59 -49.41
C ASP A 330 -14.52 6.94 -48.10
#